data_AF-A0A1Q5EA55-F1
#
_entry.id   AF-A0A1Q5EA55-F1
#
_cell.length_a   1.000
_cell.length_b   1.000
_cell.length_c   1.000
_cell.angle_alpha   90.00
_cell.angle_beta   90.00
_cell.angle_gamma   90.00
#
_symmetry.space_group_name_H-M   'P 1'
#
loop_
_entity.id
_entity.type
_entity.pdbx_description
1 polymer ?
#
loop_
_entity_poly.entity_id
_entity_poly.type
_entity_poly.pdbx_seq_one_letter_code
_entity_poly.pdbx_strand_id
1 'polypeptide(L)'
;MTALPLHPTGTGGSTPPARLRHELRAVHGLIHRDLLRLAGQRAHTALMLLHPVLYLLILGGGLARLIPHATLGVGYQTYLFPGMLMMTVQTPAILVGIRLITDRQSGYLRELLMAPVSRTTLLLGSCAGGTLVATIQGAVLLSLAGFVGLPYDPLLLALLLTGMALISFTITALALTLAVSLSRPETFHTLLGVLMMPLLFLSGGFFPLQALPGWTHAPAAVNPLAYGVDMLRGSIALRAPGGAAADGITWAGHPLPLPVEAALLLISGAGALLWAARRFARQE
;
A
#
# COMPACT_ATOMS: atom_id res chain seq x y z
N MET A 1 10.01 -8.62 -69.41
CA MET A 1 10.06 -7.15 -69.25
C MET A 1 8.66 -6.71 -68.85
N THR A 2 8.32 -6.25 -67.64
CA THR A 2 9.10 -5.76 -66.50
C THR A 2 8.14 -5.83 -65.29
N ALA A 3 8.27 -6.83 -64.43
CA ALA A 3 7.55 -6.87 -63.16
C ALA A 3 8.37 -6.06 -62.14
N LEU A 4 7.79 -4.97 -61.65
CA LEU A 4 8.39 -4.05 -60.68
C LEU A 4 8.59 -4.78 -59.32
N PRO A 5 9.76 -4.68 -58.67
CA PRO A 5 10.00 -5.33 -57.38
C PRO A 5 9.29 -4.60 -56.24
N LEU A 6 8.56 -5.34 -55.41
CA LEU A 6 8.10 -4.88 -54.10
C LEU A 6 9.31 -4.86 -53.15
N HIS A 7 9.80 -3.66 -52.83
CA HIS A 7 10.78 -3.44 -51.76
C HIS A 7 10.07 -3.00 -50.45
N PRO A 8 10.72 -3.05 -49.29
CA PRO A 8 10.44 -4.01 -48.24
C PRO A 8 9.85 -3.37 -46.97
N THR A 9 9.33 -4.22 -46.09
CA THR A 9 9.21 -4.06 -44.62
C THR A 9 9.55 -2.68 -44.04
N GLY A 10 8.54 -1.84 -43.85
CA GLY A 10 8.58 -0.75 -42.89
C GLY A 10 8.42 -1.30 -41.47
N THR A 11 9.49 -1.86 -40.90
CA THR A 11 9.56 -2.06 -39.45
C THR A 11 9.59 -0.67 -38.81
N GLY A 12 8.43 -0.18 -38.39
CA GLY A 12 8.24 1.04 -37.61
C GLY A 12 8.90 0.91 -36.25
N GLY A 13 10.24 0.94 -36.22
CA GLY A 13 11.02 1.11 -35.01
C GLY A 13 10.77 2.51 -34.48
N SER A 14 9.79 2.64 -33.60
CA SER A 14 9.64 3.87 -32.80
C SER A 14 10.97 4.18 -32.12
N THR A 15 11.47 5.40 -32.30
CA THR A 15 12.70 5.86 -31.66
C THR A 15 12.53 5.77 -30.13
N PRO A 16 13.52 5.26 -29.37
CA PRO A 16 13.43 5.07 -27.92
C PRO A 16 12.87 6.26 -27.11
N PRO A 17 13.20 7.54 -27.42
CA PRO A 17 12.61 8.68 -26.70
C PRO A 17 11.12 8.92 -27.00
N ALA A 18 10.63 8.55 -28.18
CA ALA A 18 9.20 8.66 -28.51
C ALA A 18 8.37 7.63 -27.72
N ARG A 19 8.87 6.39 -27.62
CA ARG A 19 8.24 5.31 -26.84
C ARG A 19 8.16 5.65 -25.35
N LEU A 20 9.23 6.18 -24.76
CA LEU A 20 9.27 6.59 -23.35
C LEU A 20 8.26 7.71 -23.04
N ARG A 21 8.12 8.71 -23.92
CA ARG A 21 7.13 9.79 -23.76
C ARG A 21 5.69 9.29 -23.85
N HIS A 22 5.41 8.31 -24.70
CA HIS A 22 4.09 7.67 -24.79
C HIS A 22 3.80 6.84 -23.53
N GLU A 23 4.77 6.08 -23.01
CA GLU A 23 4.60 5.32 -21.78
C GLU A 23 4.40 6.22 -20.55
N LEU A 24 5.15 7.32 -20.44
CA LEU A 24 4.98 8.31 -19.37
C LEU A 24 3.61 9.00 -19.43
N ARG A 25 3.12 9.32 -20.64
CA ARG A 25 1.77 9.87 -20.82
C ARG A 25 0.68 8.87 -20.44
N ALA A 26 0.87 7.59 -20.71
CA ALA A 26 -0.06 6.53 -20.30
C ALA A 26 -0.09 6.39 -18.77
N VAL A 27 1.07 6.39 -18.11
CA VAL A 27 1.17 6.38 -16.64
C VAL A 27 0.49 7.61 -16.04
N HIS A 28 0.78 8.81 -16.58
CA HIS A 28 0.14 10.05 -16.14
C HIS A 28 -1.39 9.97 -16.31
N GLY A 29 -1.89 9.54 -17.46
CA GLY A 29 -3.32 9.41 -17.73
C GLY A 29 -4.01 8.45 -16.76
N LEU A 30 -3.34 7.37 -16.38
CA LEU A 30 -3.86 6.40 -15.42
C LEU A 30 -3.91 6.97 -13.99
N ILE A 31 -2.84 7.68 -13.57
CA ILE A 31 -2.81 8.41 -12.30
C ILE A 31 -3.92 9.47 -12.27
N HIS A 32 -4.07 10.26 -13.34
CA HIS A 32 -5.10 11.28 -13.44
C HIS A 32 -6.50 10.69 -13.36
N ARG A 33 -6.74 9.56 -14.04
CA ARG A 33 -8.01 8.81 -13.95
C ARG A 33 -8.31 8.37 -12.52
N ASP A 34 -7.31 7.85 -11.81
CA ASP A 34 -7.49 7.41 -10.43
C ASP A 34 -7.73 8.59 -9.46
N LEU A 35 -7.10 9.74 -9.70
CA LEU A 35 -7.35 10.98 -8.95
C LEU A 35 -8.75 11.56 -9.22
N LEU A 36 -9.19 11.59 -10.48
CA LEU A 36 -10.54 12.01 -10.84
C LEU A 36 -11.59 11.07 -10.23
N ARG A 37 -11.32 9.77 -10.19
CA ARG A 37 -12.20 8.80 -9.53
C ARG A 37 -12.29 9.04 -8.03
N LEU A 38 -11.17 9.36 -7.38
CA LEU A 38 -11.16 9.75 -5.96
C LEU A 38 -12.02 11.00 -5.73
N ALA A 39 -11.91 12.00 -6.61
CA ALA A 39 -12.66 13.25 -6.53
C ALA A 39 -14.17 13.06 -6.82
N GLY A 40 -14.53 12.12 -7.70
CA GLY A 40 -15.91 11.80 -8.06
C GLY A 40 -16.63 10.91 -7.05
N GLN A 41 -15.92 10.03 -6.33
CA GLN A 41 -16.50 9.08 -5.38
C GLN A 41 -16.42 9.56 -3.92
N ARG A 42 -16.80 10.83 -3.67
CA ARG A 42 -16.67 11.49 -2.35
C ARG A 42 -17.34 10.69 -1.21
N ALA A 43 -18.54 10.16 -1.44
CA ALA A 43 -19.26 9.37 -0.45
C ALA A 43 -18.52 8.06 -0.11
N HIS A 44 -17.96 7.38 -1.11
CA HIS A 44 -17.21 6.14 -0.89
C HIS A 44 -15.91 6.41 -0.13
N THR A 45 -15.16 7.44 -0.53
CA THR A 45 -13.95 7.88 0.17
C THR A 45 -14.25 8.27 1.62
N ALA A 46 -15.34 9.02 1.86
CA ALA A 46 -15.76 9.40 3.20
C ALA A 46 -16.12 8.17 4.05
N LEU A 47 -16.87 7.21 3.49
CA LEU A 47 -17.21 5.95 4.18
C LEU A 47 -15.96 5.10 4.48
N MET A 48 -14.95 5.12 3.60
CA MET A 48 -13.69 4.41 3.84
C MET A 48 -12.86 5.02 4.96
N LEU A 49 -12.91 6.35 5.14
CA LEU A 49 -12.29 7.00 6.29
C LEU A 49 -13.11 6.85 7.57
N LEU A 50 -14.43 6.73 7.45
CA LEU A 50 -15.33 6.56 8.59
C LEU A 50 -14.94 5.33 9.42
N HIS A 51 -14.59 4.21 8.78
CA HIS A 51 -14.23 2.97 9.48
C HIS A 51 -13.00 3.11 10.41
N PRO A 52 -11.81 3.53 9.94
CA PRO A 52 -10.64 3.73 10.80
C PRO A 52 -10.84 4.85 11.83
N VAL A 53 -11.60 5.91 11.51
CA VAL A 53 -11.94 6.97 12.49
C VAL A 53 -12.83 6.42 13.60
N LEU A 54 -13.87 5.64 13.27
CA LEU A 54 -14.73 5.01 14.27
C LEU A 54 -13.94 4.04 15.15
N TYR A 55 -13.05 3.24 14.55
CA TYR A 55 -12.17 2.36 15.31
C TYR A 55 -11.25 3.14 16.25
N LEU A 56 -10.63 4.22 15.76
CA LEU A 56 -9.81 5.09 16.61
C LEU A 56 -10.62 5.69 17.77
N LEU A 57 -11.86 6.12 17.53
CA LEU A 57 -12.70 6.72 18.56
C LEU A 57 -13.19 5.66 19.58
N ILE A 58 -13.69 4.53 19.10
CA ILE A 58 -14.29 3.48 19.93
C ILE A 58 -13.22 2.71 20.69
N LEU A 59 -12.19 2.21 19.99
CA LEU A 59 -11.10 1.47 20.63
C LEU A 59 -10.20 2.43 21.40
N GLY A 60 -9.80 3.53 20.78
CA GLY A 60 -8.92 4.51 21.40
C GLY A 60 -9.57 5.22 22.60
N GLY A 61 -10.87 5.51 22.57
CA GLY A 61 -11.60 6.12 23.70
C GLY A 61 -12.13 5.11 24.72
N GLY A 62 -12.71 4.00 24.25
CA GLY A 62 -13.34 2.99 25.09
C GLY A 62 -12.33 2.08 25.79
N LEU A 63 -11.33 1.57 25.06
CA LEU A 63 -10.31 0.67 25.62
C LEU A 63 -9.24 1.42 26.42
N ALA A 64 -9.02 2.72 26.16
CA ALA A 64 -8.15 3.56 26.99
C ALA A 64 -8.58 3.62 28.45
N ARG A 65 -9.87 3.38 28.74
CA ARG A 65 -10.38 3.33 30.13
C ARG A 65 -10.10 1.99 30.82
N LEU A 66 -9.84 0.94 30.05
CA LEU A 66 -9.59 -0.41 30.53
C LEU A 66 -8.10 -0.76 30.60
N ILE A 67 -7.28 -0.13 29.76
CA ILE A 67 -5.82 -0.31 29.72
C ILE A 67 -5.17 0.90 30.40
N PRO A 68 -4.63 0.76 31.62
CA PRO A 68 -3.98 1.86 32.32
C PRO A 68 -2.82 2.43 31.50
N HIS A 69 -2.65 3.76 31.49
CA HIS A 69 -1.51 4.42 30.84
C HIS A 69 -0.14 3.82 31.23
N ALA A 70 -0.05 3.23 32.43
CA ALA A 70 1.13 2.58 32.97
C ALA A 70 1.61 1.33 32.20
N THR A 71 0.74 0.62 31.47
CA THR A 71 1.16 -0.60 30.74
C THR A 71 1.77 -0.32 29.37
N LEU A 72 1.54 0.87 28.79
CA LEU A 72 2.01 1.24 27.45
C LEU A 72 2.92 2.48 27.44
N GLY A 73 3.01 3.23 28.55
CA GLY A 73 3.81 4.46 28.65
C GLY A 73 3.25 5.66 27.85
N VAL A 74 2.22 5.46 27.04
CA VAL A 74 1.54 6.46 26.19
C VAL A 74 0.03 6.36 26.28
N GLY A 75 -0.67 7.42 25.84
CA GLY A 75 -2.11 7.34 25.58
C GLY A 75 -2.42 6.24 24.55
N TYR A 76 -3.41 5.39 24.84
CA TYR A 76 -3.78 4.28 23.95
C TYR A 76 -4.19 4.74 22.55
N GLN A 77 -4.73 5.96 22.43
CA GLN A 77 -5.04 6.59 21.15
C GLN A 77 -3.79 6.83 20.29
N THR A 78 -2.71 7.33 20.90
CA THR A 78 -1.40 7.55 20.25
C THR A 78 -0.77 6.22 19.83
N TYR A 79 -0.93 5.17 20.63
CA TYR A 79 -0.47 3.82 20.32
C TYR A 79 -1.19 3.21 19.09
N LEU A 80 -2.51 3.37 19.02
CA LEU A 80 -3.33 2.84 17.93
C LEU A 80 -3.21 3.62 16.62
N PHE A 81 -2.85 4.90 16.69
CA PHE A 81 -2.78 5.80 15.53
C PHE A 81 -2.01 5.24 14.33
N PRO A 82 -0.75 4.74 14.45
CA PRO A 82 -0.04 4.15 13.32
C PRO A 82 -0.74 2.93 12.73
N GLY A 83 -1.43 2.11 13.56
CA GLY A 83 -2.26 1.01 13.08
C GLY A 83 -3.47 1.50 12.26
N MET A 84 -4.09 2.61 12.65
CA MET A 84 -5.21 3.20 11.90
C MET A 84 -4.74 3.83 10.57
N LEU A 85 -3.58 4.49 10.56
CA LEU A 85 -2.94 4.98 9.33
C LEU A 85 -2.69 3.83 8.36
N MET A 86 -2.17 2.71 8.88
CA MET A 86 -1.95 1.49 8.12
C MET A 86 -3.23 0.96 7.47
N MET A 87 -4.32 0.81 8.25
CA MET A 87 -5.61 0.32 7.73
C MET A 87 -6.20 1.23 6.65
N THR A 88 -6.06 2.54 6.83
CA THR A 88 -6.57 3.56 5.90
C THR A 88 -5.87 3.49 4.55
N VAL A 89 -4.57 3.22 4.55
CA VAL A 89 -3.76 3.04 3.35
C VAL A 89 -3.96 1.67 2.71
N GLN A 90 -4.09 0.63 3.54
CA GLN A 90 -4.19 -0.76 3.11
C GLN A 90 -5.40 -1.00 2.21
N THR A 91 -6.58 -0.50 2.61
CA THR A 91 -7.83 -0.73 1.89
C THR A 91 -7.77 -0.26 0.43
N PRO A 92 -7.48 1.01 0.11
CA PRO A 92 -7.37 1.47 -1.27
C PRO A 92 -6.25 0.79 -2.06
N ALA A 93 -5.12 0.44 -1.43
CA ALA A 93 -4.02 -0.29 -2.07
C ALA A 93 -4.45 -1.68 -2.55
N ILE A 94 -5.22 -2.41 -1.73
CA ILE A 94 -5.75 -3.73 -2.06
C ILE A 94 -6.77 -3.66 -3.21
N LEU A 95 -7.62 -2.63 -3.24
CA LEU A 95 -8.65 -2.47 -4.27
C LEU A 95 -8.06 -2.33 -5.68
N VAL A 96 -6.80 -1.89 -5.82
CA VAL A 96 -6.09 -1.86 -7.11
C VAL A 96 -6.01 -3.27 -7.71
N GLY A 97 -5.75 -4.30 -6.89
CA GLY A 97 -5.71 -5.69 -7.33
C GLY A 97 -7.07 -6.17 -7.84
N ILE A 98 -8.15 -5.87 -7.12
CA ILE A 98 -9.52 -6.21 -7.55
C ILE A 98 -9.85 -5.55 -8.88
N ARG A 99 -9.57 -4.24 -9.00
CA ARG A 99 -9.78 -3.48 -10.25
C ARG A 99 -9.04 -4.12 -11.41
N LEU A 100 -7.79 -4.56 -11.21
CA LEU A 100 -7.03 -5.24 -12.25
C LEU A 100 -7.71 -6.56 -12.70
N ILE A 101 -8.22 -7.37 -11.76
CA ILE A 101 -8.91 -8.62 -12.10
C ILE A 101 -10.21 -8.32 -12.87
N THR A 102 -11.01 -7.36 -12.40
CA THR A 102 -12.26 -6.98 -13.06
C THR A 102 -12.02 -6.37 -14.44
N ASP A 103 -11.02 -5.51 -14.60
CA ASP A 103 -10.62 -4.94 -15.89
C ASP A 103 -10.14 -6.03 -16.87
N ARG A 104 -9.51 -7.11 -16.37
CA ARG A 104 -9.18 -8.28 -17.21
C ARG A 104 -10.41 -9.07 -17.64
N GLN A 105 -11.41 -9.20 -16.78
CA GLN A 105 -12.63 -9.98 -17.05
C GLN A 105 -13.61 -9.28 -17.99
N SER A 106 -13.74 -7.96 -17.89
CA SER A 106 -14.71 -7.17 -18.66
C SER A 106 -14.38 -7.05 -20.15
N GLY A 107 -13.27 -7.65 -20.62
CA GLY A 107 -12.85 -7.54 -22.01
C GLY A 107 -12.10 -6.25 -22.33
N TYR A 108 -11.80 -5.40 -21.35
CA TYR A 108 -10.92 -4.23 -21.54
C TYR A 108 -9.53 -4.64 -22.06
N LEU A 109 -9.11 -5.89 -21.83
CA LEU A 109 -7.90 -6.46 -22.44
C LEU A 109 -8.01 -6.56 -23.98
N ARG A 110 -9.21 -6.73 -24.57
CA ARG A 110 -9.44 -6.73 -26.02
C ARG A 110 -9.48 -5.32 -26.62
N GLU A 111 -9.93 -4.31 -25.88
CA GLU A 111 -9.81 -2.89 -26.27
C GLU A 111 -8.38 -2.34 -26.08
N LEU A 112 -7.67 -2.75 -25.01
CA LEU A 112 -6.27 -2.43 -24.78
C LEU A 112 -5.33 -3.13 -25.77
N LEU A 113 -5.72 -4.28 -26.36
CA LEU A 113 -4.98 -4.89 -27.46
C LEU A 113 -5.02 -4.04 -28.75
N MET A 114 -5.90 -3.04 -28.84
CA MET A 114 -5.86 -1.99 -29.88
C MET A 114 -5.05 -0.76 -29.45
N ALA A 115 -4.70 -0.63 -28.17
CA ALA A 115 -3.86 0.44 -27.65
C ALA A 115 -2.38 -0.03 -27.63
N PRO A 116 -1.43 0.71 -28.23
CA PRO A 116 -0.02 0.33 -28.27
C PRO A 116 0.67 0.64 -26.92
N VAL A 117 0.20 0.04 -25.81
CA VAL A 117 0.75 0.26 -24.46
C VAL A 117 1.23 -1.06 -23.88
N SER A 118 2.48 -1.09 -23.40
CA SER A 118 3.04 -2.31 -22.83
C SER A 118 2.30 -2.70 -21.55
N ARG A 119 2.05 -4.01 -21.38
CA ARG A 119 1.37 -4.55 -20.20
C ARG A 119 2.09 -4.22 -18.88
N THR A 120 3.41 -4.09 -18.93
CA THR A 120 4.25 -3.65 -17.80
C THR A 120 4.03 -2.18 -17.45
N THR A 121 3.83 -1.31 -18.44
CA THR A 121 3.50 0.12 -18.21
C THR A 121 2.15 0.27 -17.52
N LEU A 122 1.16 -0.56 -17.89
CA LEU A 122 -0.14 -0.59 -17.21
C LEU A 122 0.01 -1.00 -15.74
N LEU A 123 0.78 -2.05 -15.45
CA LEU A 123 1.01 -2.52 -14.09
C LEU A 123 1.73 -1.47 -13.23
N LEU A 124 2.77 -0.83 -13.78
CA LEU A 124 3.52 0.23 -13.11
C LEU A 124 2.66 1.47 -12.86
N GLY A 125 1.86 1.88 -13.84
CA GLY A 125 0.94 3.01 -13.71
C GLY A 125 -0.17 2.73 -12.70
N SER A 126 -0.73 1.51 -12.68
CA SER A 126 -1.70 1.09 -11.65
C SER A 126 -1.08 1.06 -10.27
N CYS A 127 0.16 0.60 -10.15
CA CYS A 127 0.89 0.60 -8.88
C CYS A 127 1.12 2.03 -8.37
N ALA A 128 1.59 2.93 -9.23
CA ALA A 128 1.83 4.33 -8.89
C ALA A 128 0.52 5.06 -8.55
N GLY A 129 -0.54 4.91 -9.37
CA GLY A 129 -1.86 5.49 -9.11
C GLY A 129 -2.47 4.99 -7.81
N GLY A 130 -2.41 3.68 -7.57
CA GLY A 130 -2.85 3.05 -6.32
C GLY A 130 -2.11 3.58 -5.09
N THR A 131 -0.78 3.69 -5.20
CA THR A 131 0.09 4.22 -4.14
C THR A 131 -0.28 5.67 -3.82
N LEU A 132 -0.46 6.51 -4.83
CA LEU A 132 -0.82 7.92 -4.66
C LEU A 132 -2.20 8.07 -4.03
N VAL A 133 -3.21 7.35 -4.52
CA VAL A 133 -4.58 7.41 -3.97
C VAL A 133 -4.59 6.96 -2.51
N ALA A 134 -3.90 5.87 -2.18
CA ALA A 134 -3.81 5.38 -0.82
C ALA A 134 -3.08 6.37 0.11
N THR A 135 -1.99 6.97 -0.37
CA THR A 135 -1.24 7.99 0.36
C THR A 135 -2.09 9.24 0.60
N ILE A 136 -2.87 9.69 -0.39
CA ILE A 136 -3.77 10.85 -0.24
C ILE A 136 -4.86 10.57 0.79
N GLN A 137 -5.51 9.41 0.73
CA GLN A 137 -6.53 9.03 1.74
C GLN A 137 -5.92 8.97 3.13
N GLY A 138 -4.72 8.40 3.23
CA GLY A 138 -3.93 8.39 4.43
C GLY A 138 -3.59 9.78 4.97
N ALA A 139 -3.19 10.71 4.09
CA ALA A 139 -2.91 12.09 4.45
C ALA A 139 -4.15 12.81 5.01
N VAL A 140 -5.35 12.49 4.51
CA VAL A 140 -6.59 13.00 5.09
C VAL A 140 -6.78 12.51 6.52
N LEU A 141 -6.55 11.23 6.82
CA LEU A 141 -6.58 10.75 8.21
C LEU A 141 -5.45 11.38 9.06
N LEU A 142 -4.26 11.54 8.49
CA LEU A 142 -3.12 12.17 9.16
C LEU A 142 -3.42 13.62 9.56
N SER A 143 -4.30 14.32 8.84
CA SER A 143 -4.75 15.66 9.24
C SER A 143 -5.49 15.68 10.59
N LEU A 144 -6.02 14.53 11.04
CA LEU A 144 -6.59 14.36 12.38
C LEU A 144 -5.55 14.05 13.46
N ALA A 145 -4.24 14.07 13.16
CA ALA A 145 -3.18 13.77 14.14
C ALA A 145 -3.26 14.63 15.40
N GLY A 146 -3.65 15.91 15.29
CA GLY A 146 -3.81 16.78 16.45
C GLY A 146 -4.95 16.39 17.38
N PHE A 147 -5.99 15.70 16.87
CA PHE A 147 -7.06 15.16 17.73
C PHE A 147 -6.55 14.05 18.64
N VAL A 148 -5.49 13.35 18.23
CA VAL A 148 -4.84 12.26 18.97
C VAL A 148 -3.72 12.77 19.88
N GLY A 149 -3.48 14.09 19.90
CA GLY A 149 -2.43 14.71 20.71
C GLY A 149 -1.03 14.60 20.11
N LEU A 150 -0.88 14.25 18.82
CA LEU A 150 0.42 14.30 18.17
C LEU A 150 0.79 15.76 17.80
N PRO A 151 2.07 16.16 17.93
CA PRO A 151 2.52 17.47 17.50
C PRO A 151 2.46 17.57 15.97
N TYR A 152 2.04 18.74 15.46
CA TYR A 152 2.13 19.08 14.05
C TYR A 152 3.56 19.51 13.67
N ASP A 153 4.53 18.61 13.86
CA ASP A 153 5.91 18.80 13.39
C ASP A 153 5.98 18.47 11.89
N PRO A 154 6.42 19.41 11.03
CA PRO A 154 6.57 19.17 9.59
C PRO A 154 7.42 17.95 9.25
N LEU A 155 8.47 17.66 10.04
CA LEU A 155 9.35 16.51 9.82
C LEU A 155 8.65 15.20 10.16
N LEU A 156 7.87 15.16 11.26
CA LEU A 156 7.06 14.00 11.63
C LEU A 156 6.01 13.70 10.57
N LEU A 157 5.30 14.73 10.10
CA LEU A 157 4.31 14.58 9.04
C LEU A 157 4.94 14.08 7.74
N ALA A 158 6.12 14.59 7.37
CA ALA A 158 6.86 14.12 6.20
C ALA A 158 7.27 12.65 6.36
N LEU A 159 7.82 12.25 7.51
CA LEU A 159 8.19 10.85 7.82
C LEU A 159 6.98 9.92 7.72
N LEU A 160 5.86 10.29 8.34
CA LEU A 160 4.63 9.51 8.27
C LEU A 160 4.10 9.42 6.84
N LEU A 161 4.08 10.51 6.09
CA LEU A 161 3.62 10.52 4.71
C LEU A 161 4.50 9.64 3.81
N THR A 162 5.83 9.75 3.93
CA THR A 162 6.78 8.89 3.20
C THR A 162 6.60 7.43 3.59
N GLY A 163 6.44 7.15 4.88
CA GLY A 163 6.20 5.79 5.36
C GLY A 163 4.90 5.19 4.81
N MET A 164 3.82 5.97 4.83
CA MET A 164 2.53 5.59 4.26
C MET A 164 2.61 5.35 2.75
N ALA A 165 3.37 6.16 2.01
CA ALA A 165 3.60 5.93 0.59
C ALA A 165 4.33 4.60 0.34
N LEU A 166 5.32 4.28 1.17
CA LEU A 166 6.09 3.04 1.06
C LEU A 166 5.27 1.80 1.36
N ILE A 167 4.44 1.88 2.40
CA ILE A 167 3.48 0.85 2.78
C ILE A 167 2.46 0.67 1.66
N SER A 168 1.87 1.77 1.17
CA SER A 168 0.91 1.77 0.07
C SER A 168 1.49 1.06 -1.15
N PHE A 169 2.74 1.38 -1.51
CA PHE A 169 3.45 0.79 -2.64
C PHE A 169 3.63 -0.72 -2.45
N THR A 170 4.11 -1.13 -1.28
CA THR A 170 4.37 -2.54 -0.96
C THR A 170 3.09 -3.37 -1.02
N ILE A 171 2.02 -2.88 -0.39
CA ILE A 171 0.71 -3.55 -0.39
C ILE A 171 0.13 -3.59 -1.80
N THR A 172 0.21 -2.49 -2.54
CA THR A 172 -0.29 -2.44 -3.92
C THR A 172 0.45 -3.43 -4.81
N ALA A 173 1.79 -3.51 -4.70
CA ALA A 173 2.60 -4.47 -5.43
C ALA A 173 2.23 -5.92 -5.09
N LEU A 174 2.04 -6.25 -3.80
CA LEU A 174 1.59 -7.57 -3.35
C LEU A 174 0.18 -7.90 -3.86
N ALA A 175 -0.75 -6.95 -3.79
CA ALA A 175 -2.10 -7.11 -4.29
C ALA A 175 -2.13 -7.35 -5.80
N LEU A 176 -1.30 -6.62 -6.56
CA LEU A 176 -1.11 -6.83 -8.00
C LEU A 176 -0.51 -8.21 -8.31
N THR A 177 0.51 -8.63 -7.55
CA THR A 177 1.14 -9.96 -7.65
C THR A 177 0.11 -11.08 -7.51
N LEU A 178 -0.76 -10.94 -6.51
CA LEU A 178 -1.85 -11.87 -6.26
C LEU A 178 -2.92 -11.80 -7.35
N ALA A 179 -3.28 -10.59 -7.80
CA ALA A 179 -4.23 -10.36 -8.89
C ALA A 179 -3.78 -10.94 -10.24
N VAL A 180 -2.48 -10.95 -10.52
CA VAL A 180 -1.92 -11.62 -11.72
C VAL A 180 -2.05 -13.14 -11.64
N SER A 181 -2.12 -13.69 -10.42
CA SER A 181 -2.21 -15.14 -10.20
C SER A 181 -3.65 -15.65 -10.11
N LEU A 182 -4.61 -14.76 -9.82
CA LEU A 182 -6.02 -15.12 -9.61
C LEU A 182 -6.89 -14.61 -10.76
N SER A 183 -7.80 -15.47 -11.25
CA SER A 183 -8.66 -15.14 -12.38
C SER A 183 -10.04 -14.60 -12.00
N ARG A 184 -10.43 -14.70 -10.71
CA ARG A 184 -11.77 -14.33 -10.22
C ARG A 184 -11.70 -13.34 -9.05
N PRO A 185 -12.44 -12.23 -9.08
CA PRO A 185 -12.45 -11.24 -8.00
C PRO A 185 -13.03 -11.83 -6.71
N GLU A 186 -13.97 -12.78 -6.81
CA GLU A 186 -14.53 -13.48 -5.65
C GLU A 186 -13.44 -14.26 -4.90
N THR A 187 -12.61 -15.04 -5.62
CA THR A 187 -11.51 -15.79 -5.03
C THR A 187 -10.48 -14.88 -4.38
N PHE A 188 -10.18 -13.74 -5.00
CA PHE A 188 -9.30 -12.72 -4.43
C PHE A 188 -9.86 -12.16 -3.13
N HIS A 189 -11.17 -11.86 -3.08
CA HIS A 189 -11.81 -11.32 -1.90
C HIS A 189 -11.88 -12.33 -0.75
N THR A 190 -12.20 -13.60 -1.04
CA THR A 190 -12.18 -14.68 -0.04
C THR A 190 -10.77 -14.87 0.54
N LEU A 191 -9.75 -14.91 -0.32
CA LEU A 191 -8.37 -15.09 0.12
C LEU A 191 -7.91 -13.93 1.01
N LEU A 192 -8.25 -12.69 0.65
CA LEU A 192 -7.99 -11.52 1.49
C LEU A 192 -8.70 -11.59 2.83
N GLY A 193 -9.97 -11.99 2.87
CA GLY A 193 -10.69 -12.13 4.14
C GLY A 193 -10.01 -13.11 5.09
N VAL A 194 -9.56 -14.25 4.57
CA VAL A 194 -8.85 -15.27 5.35
C VAL A 194 -7.46 -14.81 5.78
N LEU A 195 -6.73 -14.11 4.91
CA LEU A 195 -5.33 -13.74 5.15
C LEU A 195 -5.19 -12.43 5.94
N MET A 196 -6.06 -11.45 5.73
CA MET A 196 -5.96 -10.14 6.36
C MET A 196 -6.17 -10.23 7.86
N MET A 197 -7.09 -11.07 8.33
CA MET A 197 -7.36 -11.18 9.75
C MET A 197 -6.13 -11.61 10.58
N PRO A 198 -5.44 -12.73 10.27
CA PRO A 198 -4.20 -13.07 10.97
C PRO A 198 -3.11 -12.02 10.75
N LEU A 199 -2.96 -11.49 9.53
CA LEU A 199 -1.95 -10.46 9.25
C LEU A 199 -2.17 -9.16 10.05
N LEU A 200 -3.42 -8.80 10.37
CA LEU A 200 -3.76 -7.62 11.14
C LEU A 200 -3.34 -7.77 12.61
N PHE A 201 -3.59 -8.93 13.20
CA PHE A 201 -3.13 -9.24 14.57
C PHE A 201 -1.61 -9.36 14.64
N LEU A 202 -0.99 -9.97 13.63
CA LEU A 202 0.46 -10.12 13.54
C LEU A 202 1.19 -8.83 13.15
N SER A 203 0.50 -7.74 12.80
CA SER A 203 1.16 -6.48 12.43
C SER A 203 1.63 -5.66 13.64
N GLY A 204 1.20 -6.01 14.86
CA GLY A 204 1.52 -5.22 16.06
C GLY A 204 0.73 -3.90 16.17
N GLY A 205 -0.16 -3.59 15.22
CA GLY A 205 -0.92 -2.35 15.19
C GLY A 205 -2.02 -2.25 16.24
N PHE A 206 -2.67 -3.38 16.56
CA PHE A 206 -3.74 -3.45 17.55
C PHE A 206 -3.27 -3.93 18.93
N PHE A 207 -2.35 -4.90 18.94
CA PHE A 207 -1.81 -5.50 20.15
C PHE A 207 -0.29 -5.43 20.13
N PRO A 208 0.36 -5.18 21.26
CA PRO A 208 1.82 -5.22 21.33
C PRO A 208 2.32 -6.64 21.06
N LEU A 209 3.29 -6.79 20.14
CA LEU A 209 3.83 -8.09 19.71
C LEU A 209 4.41 -8.91 20.89
N GLN A 210 4.88 -8.22 21.93
CA GLN A 210 5.44 -8.82 23.14
C GLN A 210 4.39 -9.51 24.01
N ALA A 211 3.12 -9.09 23.93
CA ALA A 211 2.02 -9.71 24.66
C ALA A 211 1.49 -10.98 23.97
N LEU A 212 1.93 -11.25 22.73
CA LEU A 212 1.53 -12.45 22.01
C LEU A 212 2.47 -13.63 22.33
N PRO A 213 1.97 -14.88 22.26
CA PRO A 213 2.80 -16.06 22.51
C PRO A 213 3.96 -16.15 21.52
N GLY A 214 5.12 -16.67 21.94
CA GLY A 214 6.36 -16.66 21.13
C GLY A 214 6.26 -17.32 19.75
N TRP A 215 5.32 -18.25 19.52
CA TRP A 215 5.09 -18.84 18.19
C TRP A 215 4.60 -17.83 17.15
N THR A 216 4.03 -16.70 17.58
CA THR A 216 3.53 -15.63 16.71
C THR A 216 4.64 -14.72 16.17
N HIS A 217 5.83 -14.74 16.78
CA HIS A 217 6.93 -13.86 16.40
C HIS A 217 7.54 -14.25 15.04
N ALA A 218 7.65 -15.55 14.78
CA ALA A 218 8.13 -16.06 13.49
C ALA A 218 7.25 -15.62 12.29
N PRO A 219 5.92 -15.81 12.30
CA PRO A 219 5.08 -15.34 11.21
C PRO A 219 4.93 -13.81 11.18
N ALA A 220 5.05 -13.11 12.32
CA ALA A 220 5.08 -11.64 12.34
C ALA A 220 6.34 -11.09 11.65
N ALA A 221 7.49 -11.75 11.79
CA ALA A 221 8.74 -11.35 11.13
C ALA A 221 8.70 -11.52 9.60
N VAL A 222 7.79 -12.32 9.05
CA VAL A 222 7.60 -12.46 7.59
C VAL A 222 6.58 -11.44 7.07
N ASN A 223 5.79 -10.83 7.95
CA ASN A 223 4.69 -9.96 7.58
C ASN A 223 5.17 -8.55 7.18
N PRO A 224 5.10 -8.15 5.90
CA PRO A 224 5.49 -6.80 5.47
C PRO A 224 4.65 -5.71 6.15
N LEU A 225 3.42 -6.04 6.56
CA LEU A 225 2.55 -5.09 7.25
C LEU A 225 3.07 -4.76 8.66
N ALA A 226 3.75 -5.71 9.31
CA ALA A 226 4.31 -5.50 10.63
C ALA A 226 5.44 -4.45 10.57
N TYR A 227 6.34 -4.55 9.58
CA TYR A 227 7.39 -3.56 9.33
C TYR A 227 6.82 -2.18 8.99
N GLY A 228 5.69 -2.12 8.28
CA GLY A 228 5.00 -0.86 7.99
C GLY A 228 4.50 -0.15 9.24
N VAL A 229 3.81 -0.88 10.12
CA VAL A 229 3.31 -0.33 11.37
C VAL A 229 4.46 0.11 12.28
N ASP A 230 5.51 -0.71 12.36
CA ASP A 230 6.67 -0.41 13.19
C ASP A 230 7.39 0.87 12.73
N MET A 231 7.59 1.03 11.43
CA MET A 231 8.19 2.24 10.85
C MET A 231 7.39 3.51 11.16
N LEU A 232 6.05 3.44 11.08
CA LEU A 232 5.18 4.56 11.47
C LEU A 232 5.28 4.85 12.98
N ARG A 233 5.33 3.80 13.80
CA ARG A 233 5.47 3.93 15.26
C ARG A 233 6.82 4.51 15.67
N GLY A 234 7.92 4.02 15.10
CA GLY A 234 9.26 4.55 15.34
C GLY A 234 9.37 6.02 14.93
N SER A 235 8.74 6.41 13.81
CA SER A 235 8.67 7.81 13.37
C SER A 235 7.97 8.70 14.39
N ILE A 236 6.88 8.24 15.00
CA ILE A 236 6.17 8.95 16.08
C ILE A 236 7.03 8.99 17.34
N ALA A 237 7.66 7.89 17.75
CA ALA A 237 8.51 7.82 18.93
C ALA A 237 9.71 8.78 18.88
N LEU A 238 10.31 8.99 17.70
CA LEU A 238 11.44 9.91 17.51
C LEU A 238 11.09 11.40 17.71
N ARG A 239 9.82 11.79 17.54
CA ARG A 239 9.43 13.21 17.43
C ARG A 239 8.29 13.63 18.33
N ALA A 240 7.47 12.70 18.83
CA ALA A 240 6.37 13.00 19.74
C ALA A 240 6.87 13.01 21.21
N PRO A 241 6.58 14.07 21.99
CA PRO A 241 6.88 14.10 23.41
C PRO A 241 6.17 12.94 24.13
N GLY A 242 6.93 12.07 24.80
CA GLY A 242 6.39 10.90 25.48
C GLY A 242 6.13 9.69 24.59
N GLY A 243 6.49 9.72 23.29
CA GLY A 243 6.40 8.58 22.39
C GLY A 243 7.33 7.45 22.82
N ALA A 244 6.89 6.62 23.76
CA ALA A 244 7.58 5.37 24.06
C ALA A 244 7.63 4.53 22.78
N ALA A 245 8.83 4.15 22.36
CA ALA A 245 9.01 3.08 21.40
C ALA A 245 8.50 1.80 22.08
N ALA A 246 7.19 1.53 22.01
CA ALA A 246 6.67 0.23 22.40
C ALA A 246 7.34 -0.78 21.46
N ASP A 247 8.27 -1.59 21.99
CA ASP A 247 9.23 -2.31 21.16
C ASP A 247 8.50 -3.11 20.09
N GLY A 248 8.78 -2.77 18.84
CA GLY A 248 8.20 -3.38 17.67
C GLY A 248 8.87 -4.71 17.36
N ILE A 249 9.13 -4.94 16.07
CA ILE A 249 9.83 -6.14 15.63
C ILE A 249 11.28 -6.02 16.11
N THR A 250 11.69 -6.88 17.03
CA THR A 250 13.09 -6.97 17.44
C THR A 250 13.76 -8.09 16.65
N TRP A 251 14.80 -7.75 15.89
CA TRP A 251 15.70 -8.76 15.33
C TRP A 251 16.85 -8.94 16.32
N ALA A 252 16.98 -10.14 16.86
CA ALA A 252 18.02 -10.49 17.83
C ALA A 252 18.08 -9.55 19.07
N GLY A 253 16.94 -9.01 19.50
CA GLY A 253 16.84 -8.15 20.69
C GLY A 253 17.14 -6.67 20.47
N HIS A 254 17.44 -6.25 19.23
CA HIS A 254 17.57 -4.82 18.88
C HIS A 254 16.36 -4.33 18.07
N PRO A 255 15.82 -3.14 18.37
CA PRO A 255 14.82 -2.51 17.51
C PRO A 255 15.45 -2.25 16.14
N LEU A 256 14.73 -2.54 15.06
CA LEU A 256 15.25 -2.25 13.73
C LEU A 256 15.33 -0.73 13.53
N PRO A 257 16.44 -0.22 12.98
CA PRO A 257 16.50 1.19 12.63
C PRO A 257 15.54 1.47 11.44
N LEU A 258 14.80 2.57 11.52
CA LEU A 258 13.87 3.04 10.48
C LEU A 258 14.33 2.87 9.02
N PRO A 259 15.58 3.22 8.63
CA PRO A 259 16.01 3.04 7.24
C PRO A 259 16.06 1.58 6.80
N VAL A 260 16.29 0.63 7.72
CA VAL A 260 16.30 -0.80 7.41
C VAL A 260 14.88 -1.31 7.18
N GLU A 261 13.91 -0.88 7.98
CA GLU A 261 12.50 -1.22 7.77
C GLU A 261 12.00 -0.67 6.43
N ALA A 262 12.35 0.58 6.13
CA ALA A 262 12.05 1.20 4.84
C ALA A 262 12.71 0.43 3.68
N ALA A 263 13.97 0.02 3.83
CA ALA A 263 14.65 -0.79 2.82
C ALA A 263 13.96 -2.15 2.62
N LEU A 264 13.57 -2.83 3.69
CA LEU A 264 12.86 -4.12 3.62
C LEU A 264 11.49 -4.00 2.93
N LEU A 265 10.74 -2.93 3.24
CA LEU A 265 9.49 -2.61 2.54
C LEU A 265 9.72 -2.34 1.06
N LEU A 266 10.72 -1.52 0.73
CA LEU A 266 11.09 -1.24 -0.66
C LEU A 266 11.50 -2.50 -1.42
N ILE A 267 12.35 -3.34 -0.82
CA ILE A 267 12.84 -4.57 -1.44
C ILE A 267 11.69 -5.56 -1.64
N SER A 268 10.83 -5.75 -0.64
CA SER A 268 9.67 -6.65 -0.75
C SER A 268 8.65 -6.14 -1.78
N GLY A 269 8.34 -4.85 -1.77
CA GLY A 269 7.44 -4.22 -2.75
C GLY A 269 8.00 -4.26 -4.17
N ALA A 270 9.27 -3.88 -4.37
CA ALA A 270 9.93 -3.93 -5.66
C ALA A 270 10.06 -5.37 -6.17
N GLY A 271 10.40 -6.32 -5.30
CA GLY A 271 10.47 -7.75 -5.62
C GLY A 271 9.13 -8.31 -6.08
N ALA A 272 8.05 -8.00 -5.35
CA ALA A 272 6.69 -8.37 -5.71
C ALA A 272 6.29 -7.78 -7.08
N LEU A 273 6.56 -6.48 -7.28
CA LEU A 273 6.23 -5.80 -8.53
C LEU A 273 7.03 -6.34 -9.73
N LEU A 274 8.31 -6.63 -9.55
CA LEU A 274 9.16 -7.25 -10.57
C LEU A 274 8.68 -8.65 -10.92
N TRP A 275 8.29 -9.44 -9.91
CA TRP A 275 7.72 -10.77 -10.13
C TRP A 275 6.40 -10.69 -10.89
N ALA A 276 5.51 -9.77 -10.50
CA ALA A 276 4.23 -9.55 -11.17
C ALA A 276 4.46 -9.13 -12.63
N ALA A 277 5.36 -8.18 -12.88
CA ALA A 277 5.73 -7.74 -14.22
C ALA A 277 6.28 -8.88 -15.08
N ARG A 278 7.20 -9.70 -14.55
CA ARG A 278 7.76 -10.87 -15.25
C ARG A 278 6.71 -11.93 -15.56
N ARG A 279 5.84 -12.25 -14.60
CA ARG A 279 4.78 -13.25 -14.78
C ARG A 279 3.73 -12.79 -15.78
N PHE A 280 3.38 -11.51 -15.76
CA PHE A 280 2.40 -10.91 -16.67
C PHE A 280 2.92 -10.80 -18.12
N ALA A 281 4.24 -10.66 -18.28
CA ALA A 281 4.90 -10.70 -19.58
C ALA A 281 4.99 -12.11 -20.19
N ARG A 282 4.95 -13.17 -19.37
CA ARG A 282 5.10 -14.58 -19.80
C ARG A 282 3.80 -15.31 -20.17
N GLN A 283 2.61 -14.72 -19.94
CA GLN A 283 1.34 -15.37 -20.28
C GLN A 283 0.99 -15.23 -21.79
N GLU A 284 1.93 -15.61 -22.65
CA GLU A 284 1.74 -15.89 -24.07
C GLU A 284 1.76 -17.41 -24.29
#